data_AF-A0A8J8APY8-F1
#
_entry.id   AF-A0A8J8APY8-F1
#
_cell.length_a   1.000
_cell.length_b   1.000
_cell.length_c   1.000
_cell.angle_alpha   90.00
_cell.angle_beta   90.00
_cell.angle_gamma   90.00
#
_symmetry.space_group_name_H-M   'P 1'
#
loop_
_entity.id
_entity.type
_entity.pdbx_description
1 polymer ?
#
loop_
_entity_poly.entity_id
_entity_poly.type
_entity_poly.pdbx_seq_one_letter_code
_entity_poly.pdbx_strand_id
1 'polypeptide(L)'
;MKRVEIKLNLDAVAPLLDAVKSAADTLEPRLAVEPQVPEHEPDFAASWRDELLGGQRSDLAVLLGLFGSEFFATGIIVLDAQNGESVLRACAAVRLRLRELHLRGLDDGSLESGEVELEELPEAQSRAFAAYVFLATLQEVIIQHLDPTEMD
;
A
#
# COMPACT_ATOMS: atom_id res chain seq x y z
N MET A 1 17.10 -16.50 -7.15
CA MET A 1 15.82 -15.79 -7.05
C MET A 1 16.13 -14.30 -7.07
N LYS A 2 15.41 -13.48 -7.84
CA LYS A 2 15.64 -12.02 -7.84
C LYS A 2 15.26 -11.46 -6.47
N ARG A 3 16.11 -10.61 -5.92
CA ARG A 3 15.97 -9.94 -4.62
C ARG A 3 16.36 -8.49 -4.81
N VAL A 4 15.53 -7.58 -4.31
CA VAL A 4 15.76 -6.14 -4.34
C VAL A 4 15.93 -5.66 -2.92
N GLU A 5 17.02 -4.93 -2.66
CA GLU A 5 17.24 -4.26 -1.39
C GLU A 5 17.07 -2.77 -1.61
N ILE A 6 16.15 -2.16 -0.85
CA ILE A 6 15.86 -0.74 -0.96
C ILE A 6 16.35 -0.07 0.30
N LYS A 7 17.30 0.85 0.15
CA LYS A 7 17.76 1.70 1.23
C LYS A 7 16.93 2.98 1.28
N LEU A 8 16.29 3.21 2.41
CA LEU A 8 15.44 4.36 2.68
C LEU A 8 16.07 5.27 3.74
N ASN A 9 15.77 6.56 3.65
CA ASN A 9 16.11 7.51 4.70
C ASN A 9 15.03 7.42 5.81
N LEU A 10 15.42 7.00 7.01
CA LEU A 10 14.49 6.81 8.13
C LEU A 10 13.76 8.10 8.50
N ASP A 11 14.46 9.23 8.54
CA ASP A 11 13.88 10.52 8.95
C ASP A 11 12.81 10.98 7.95
N ALA A 12 13.02 10.66 6.66
CA ALA A 12 12.05 10.97 5.61
C ALA A 12 10.86 9.99 5.59
N VAL A 13 11.10 8.70 5.86
CA VAL A 13 10.09 7.65 5.71
C VAL A 13 9.25 7.45 6.97
N ALA A 14 9.78 7.65 8.17
CA ALA A 14 9.05 7.42 9.41
C ALA A 14 7.69 8.15 9.48
N PRO A 15 7.57 9.45 9.12
CA PRO A 15 6.26 10.13 9.10
C PRO A 15 5.28 9.54 8.07
N LEU A 16 5.80 8.95 6.99
CA LEU A 16 4.97 8.28 5.97
C LEU A 16 4.43 6.96 6.50
N LEU A 17 5.25 6.22 7.26
CA LEU A 17 4.83 4.96 7.88
C LEU A 17 3.69 5.14 8.87
N ASP A 18 3.63 6.28 9.57
CA ASP A 18 2.48 6.61 10.42
C ASP A 18 1.19 6.73 9.61
N ALA A 19 1.24 7.40 8.45
CA ALA A 19 0.09 7.52 7.56
C ALA A 19 -0.32 6.16 6.96
N VAL A 20 0.66 5.36 6.52
CA VAL A 20 0.44 4.00 6.02
C VAL A 20 -0.20 3.12 7.08
N LYS A 21 0.36 3.11 8.30
CA LYS A 21 -0.17 2.33 9.41
C LYS A 21 -1.56 2.77 9.81
N SER A 22 -1.81 4.08 9.94
CA SER A 22 -3.14 4.60 10.26
C SER A 22 -4.17 4.17 9.22
N ALA A 23 -3.84 4.25 7.92
CA ALA A 23 -4.74 3.79 6.86
C ALA A 23 -4.96 2.26 6.91
N ALA A 24 -3.89 1.47 7.09
CA ALA A 24 -3.94 0.02 7.21
C ALA A 24 -4.78 -0.45 8.40
N ASP A 25 -4.67 0.21 9.56
CA ASP A 25 -5.45 -0.12 10.75
C ASP A 25 -6.95 0.08 10.49
N THR A 26 -7.35 1.08 9.67
CA THR A 26 -8.76 1.25 9.28
C THR A 26 -9.27 0.22 8.26
N LEU A 27 -8.38 -0.55 7.64
CA LEU A 27 -8.68 -1.67 6.74
C LEU A 27 -8.82 -3.00 7.49
N GLU A 28 -8.56 -3.04 8.81
CA GLU A 28 -8.72 -4.27 9.60
C GLU A 28 -10.16 -4.82 9.51
N PRO A 29 -11.23 -4.03 9.70
CA PRO A 29 -12.61 -4.55 9.68
C PRO A 29 -13.28 -4.48 8.30
N ARG A 30 -12.57 -4.06 7.23
CA ARG A 30 -13.21 -3.80 5.94
C ARG A 30 -12.28 -3.97 4.74
N LEU A 31 -12.87 -4.32 3.60
CA LEU A 31 -12.14 -4.38 2.34
C LEU A 31 -11.83 -2.98 1.81
N ALA A 32 -10.65 -2.82 1.19
CA ALA A 32 -10.27 -1.60 0.49
C ALA A 32 -11.14 -1.37 -0.76
N VAL A 33 -11.67 -2.45 -1.35
CA VAL A 33 -12.66 -2.43 -2.43
C VAL A 33 -13.79 -3.36 -2.05
N GLU A 34 -15.01 -2.82 -2.03
CA GLU A 34 -16.21 -3.62 -1.78
C GLU A 34 -16.58 -4.42 -3.04
N PRO A 35 -16.59 -5.76 -3.00
CA PRO A 35 -16.93 -6.58 -4.15
C PRO A 35 -18.42 -6.44 -4.47
N GLN A 36 -18.75 -6.36 -5.76
CA GLN A 36 -20.14 -6.46 -6.20
C GLN A 36 -20.52 -7.94 -6.29
N VAL A 37 -21.15 -8.46 -5.25
CA VAL A 37 -21.65 -9.84 -5.20
C VAL A 37 -23.14 -9.85 -5.52
N PRO A 38 -23.64 -10.76 -6.38
CA PRO A 38 -25.07 -10.89 -6.63
C PRO A 38 -25.87 -11.17 -5.35
N GLU A 39 -26.98 -10.45 -5.16
CA GLU A 39 -27.79 -10.47 -3.92
C GLU A 39 -28.43 -11.84 -3.61
N HIS A 40 -28.49 -12.75 -4.57
CA HIS A 40 -29.20 -14.02 -4.45
C HIS A 40 -28.43 -15.12 -3.70
N GLU A 41 -27.18 -14.87 -3.29
CA GLU A 41 -26.34 -15.86 -2.58
C GLU A 41 -25.66 -15.25 -1.34
N PRO A 42 -26.43 -14.99 -0.26
CA PRO A 42 -25.90 -14.31 0.93
C PRO A 42 -24.80 -15.08 1.66
N ASP A 43 -24.91 -16.41 1.75
CA ASP A 43 -23.92 -17.25 2.43
C ASP A 43 -22.59 -17.29 1.66
N PHE A 44 -22.68 -17.35 0.32
CA PHE A 44 -21.51 -17.26 -0.55
C PHE A 44 -20.85 -15.88 -0.42
N ALA A 45 -21.63 -14.80 -0.46
CA ALA A 45 -21.13 -13.44 -0.30
C ALA A 45 -20.39 -13.24 1.03
N ALA A 46 -20.92 -13.80 2.12
CA ALA A 46 -20.29 -13.75 3.43
C ALA A 46 -18.96 -14.51 3.46
N SER A 47 -18.96 -15.78 3.03
CA SER A 47 -17.74 -16.60 2.98
C SER A 47 -16.65 -15.96 2.12
N TRP A 48 -17.03 -15.46 0.95
CA TRP A 48 -16.09 -14.82 0.02
C TRP A 48 -15.53 -13.52 0.59
N ARG A 49 -16.37 -12.70 1.24
CA ARG A 49 -15.92 -11.50 1.94
C ARG A 49 -14.89 -11.83 3.02
N ASP A 50 -15.15 -12.87 3.83
CA ASP A 50 -14.26 -13.28 4.91
C ASP A 50 -12.90 -13.75 4.36
N GLU A 51 -12.88 -14.49 3.27
CA GLU A 51 -11.65 -14.90 2.57
C GLU A 51 -10.87 -13.69 2.04
N LEU A 52 -11.53 -12.76 1.35
CA LEU A 52 -10.92 -11.54 0.84
C LEU A 52 -10.34 -10.68 1.97
N LEU A 53 -11.07 -10.57 3.09
CA LEU A 53 -10.63 -9.80 4.25
C LEU A 53 -9.43 -10.46 4.92
N GLY A 54 -9.44 -11.79 5.04
CA GLY A 54 -8.31 -12.57 5.52
C GLY A 54 -7.06 -12.38 4.65
N GLY A 55 -7.20 -12.44 3.33
CA GLY A 55 -6.13 -12.19 2.37
C GLY A 55 -5.56 -10.77 2.50
N GLN A 56 -6.42 -9.75 2.51
CA GLN A 56 -6.00 -8.35 2.70
C GLN A 56 -5.24 -8.15 4.02
N ARG A 57 -5.72 -8.72 5.13
CA ARG A 57 -5.05 -8.63 6.43
C ARG A 57 -3.66 -9.27 6.40
N SER A 58 -3.54 -10.43 5.75
CA SER A 58 -2.25 -11.10 5.57
C SER A 58 -1.28 -10.24 4.75
N ASP A 59 -1.74 -9.68 3.64
CA ASP A 59 -0.94 -8.80 2.78
C ASP A 59 -0.47 -7.54 3.53
N LEU A 60 -1.38 -6.89 4.28
CA LEU A 60 -1.06 -5.73 5.11
C LEU A 60 -0.03 -6.06 6.20
N ALA A 61 -0.14 -7.24 6.83
CA ALA A 61 0.84 -7.67 7.83
C ALA A 61 2.24 -7.86 7.21
N VAL A 62 2.32 -8.40 5.98
CA VAL A 62 3.60 -8.51 5.25
C VAL A 62 4.18 -7.13 4.96
N LEU A 63 3.38 -6.20 4.43
CA LEU A 63 3.82 -4.82 4.15
C LEU A 63 4.34 -4.12 5.41
N LEU A 64 3.58 -4.14 6.51
CA LEU A 64 3.98 -3.51 7.76
C LEU A 64 5.20 -4.20 8.38
N GLY A 65 5.33 -5.52 8.18
CA GLY A 65 6.47 -6.31 8.62
C GLY A 65 7.80 -5.90 7.97
N LEU A 66 7.79 -5.33 6.76
CA LEU A 66 8.99 -4.78 6.13
C LEU A 66 9.64 -3.68 6.98
N PHE A 67 8.84 -2.93 7.74
CA PHE A 67 9.28 -1.78 8.53
C PHE A 67 9.46 -2.14 10.01
N GLY A 68 9.97 -3.35 10.28
CA GLY A 68 10.25 -3.84 11.63
C GLY A 68 11.61 -3.39 12.20
N SER A 69 12.09 -4.08 13.23
CA SER A 69 13.33 -3.73 13.94
C SER A 69 14.58 -3.71 13.03
N GLU A 70 14.65 -4.60 12.04
CA GLU A 70 15.78 -4.63 11.10
C GLU A 70 15.80 -3.38 10.21
N PHE A 71 14.64 -2.94 9.73
CA PHE A 71 14.51 -1.69 8.99
C PHE A 71 14.94 -0.50 9.83
N PHE A 72 14.49 -0.40 11.09
CA PHE A 72 14.90 0.72 11.96
C PHE A 72 16.40 0.69 12.34
N ALA A 73 17.06 -0.47 12.25
CA ALA A 73 18.50 -0.58 12.49
C ALA A 73 19.34 -0.26 11.24
N THR A 74 18.84 -0.57 10.05
CA THR A 74 19.65 -0.57 8.81
C THR A 74 19.19 0.45 7.76
N GLY A 75 17.93 0.87 7.84
CA GLY A 75 17.22 1.62 6.81
C GLY A 75 16.92 0.81 5.55
N ILE A 76 17.01 -0.52 5.60
CA ILE A 76 16.87 -1.39 4.44
C ILE A 76 15.59 -2.23 4.55
N ILE A 77 14.84 -2.29 3.46
CA ILE A 77 13.79 -3.28 3.25
C ILE A 77 14.19 -4.23 2.12
N VAL A 78 13.70 -5.47 2.19
CA VAL A 78 14.01 -6.53 1.23
C VAL A 78 12.72 -6.99 0.55
N LEU A 79 12.74 -6.99 -0.78
CA LEU A 79 11.65 -7.50 -1.61
C LEU A 79 12.16 -8.65 -2.48
N ASP A 80 11.38 -9.70 -2.56
CA ASP A 80 11.68 -10.87 -3.39
C ASP A 80 10.38 -11.55 -3.85
N ALA A 81 10.51 -12.65 -4.57
CA ALA A 81 9.34 -13.38 -5.08
C ALA A 81 8.49 -14.08 -4.00
N GLN A 82 8.90 -14.10 -2.72
CA GLN A 82 8.09 -14.62 -1.63
C GLN A 82 7.13 -13.57 -1.05
N ASN A 83 7.54 -12.30 -1.05
CA ASN A 83 6.74 -11.21 -0.46
C ASN A 83 6.21 -10.19 -1.47
N GLY A 84 6.80 -10.10 -2.66
CA GLY A 84 6.54 -9.02 -3.62
C GLY A 84 5.07 -8.87 -4.00
N GLU A 85 4.37 -9.97 -4.28
CA GLU A 85 2.95 -9.92 -4.65
C GLU A 85 2.06 -9.46 -3.49
N SER A 86 2.37 -9.91 -2.27
CA SER A 86 1.63 -9.51 -1.06
C SER A 86 1.82 -8.02 -0.79
N VAL A 87 3.07 -7.54 -0.91
CA VAL A 87 3.41 -6.11 -0.75
C VAL A 87 2.75 -5.28 -1.85
N LEU A 88 2.74 -5.74 -3.11
CA LEU A 88 2.10 -5.06 -4.23
C LEU A 88 0.60 -4.82 -3.98
N ARG A 89 -0.14 -5.86 -3.54
CA ARG A 89 -1.56 -5.76 -3.21
C ARG A 89 -1.82 -4.90 -1.98
N ALA A 90 -1.00 -5.04 -0.94
CA ALA A 90 -1.10 -4.20 0.26
C ALA A 90 -0.90 -2.71 -0.06
N CYS A 91 0.10 -2.36 -0.87
CA CYS A 91 0.32 -1.00 -1.34
C CYS A 91 -0.91 -0.45 -2.07
N ALA A 92 -1.55 -1.24 -2.95
CA ALA A 92 -2.77 -0.84 -3.65
C ALA A 92 -3.92 -0.56 -2.66
N ALA A 93 -4.16 -1.48 -1.72
CA ALA A 93 -5.20 -1.34 -0.71
C ALA A 93 -5.01 -0.08 0.15
N VAL A 94 -3.78 0.16 0.62
CA VAL A 94 -3.47 1.36 1.43
C VAL A 94 -3.58 2.63 0.60
N ARG A 95 -3.13 2.65 -0.67
CA ARG A 95 -3.27 3.80 -1.57
C ARG A 95 -4.74 4.19 -1.78
N LEU A 96 -5.59 3.21 -2.05
CA LEU A 96 -7.04 3.43 -2.17
C LEU A 96 -7.61 4.02 -0.87
N ARG A 97 -7.17 3.51 0.28
CA ARG A 97 -7.65 4.00 1.57
C ARG A 97 -7.16 5.41 1.91
N LEU A 98 -5.89 5.73 1.64
CA LEU A 98 -5.34 7.07 1.79
C LEU A 98 -6.09 8.07 0.90
N ARG A 99 -6.38 7.66 -0.34
CA ARG A 99 -7.19 8.45 -1.26
C ARG A 99 -8.57 8.74 -0.69
N GLU A 100 -9.24 7.71 -0.17
CA GLU A 100 -10.56 7.85 0.42
C GLU A 100 -10.57 8.76 1.67
N LEU A 101 -9.56 8.64 2.54
CA LEU A 101 -9.53 9.36 3.82
C LEU A 101 -9.06 10.81 3.68
N HIS A 102 -8.08 11.08 2.81
CA HIS A 102 -7.34 12.34 2.81
C HIS A 102 -7.24 13.01 1.44
N LEU A 103 -7.32 12.26 0.33
CA LEU A 103 -7.00 12.80 -1.01
C LEU A 103 -8.21 12.94 -1.93
N ARG A 104 -9.45 12.84 -1.44
CA ARG A 104 -10.67 13.01 -2.25
C ARG A 104 -10.76 14.38 -2.94
N GLY A 105 -10.07 15.39 -2.43
CA GLY A 105 -10.03 16.73 -3.00
C GLY A 105 -9.02 16.90 -4.15
N LEU A 106 -8.18 15.90 -4.41
CA LEU A 106 -7.25 15.90 -5.55
C LEU A 106 -7.89 15.16 -6.72
N ASP A 107 -7.71 15.70 -7.92
CA ASP A 107 -8.16 15.04 -9.16
C ASP A 107 -7.24 13.87 -9.54
N ASP A 108 -7.74 13.00 -10.41
CA ASP A 108 -7.00 11.82 -10.87
C ASP A 108 -5.70 12.18 -11.59
N GLY A 109 -5.69 13.24 -12.40
CA GLY A 109 -4.49 13.66 -13.14
C GLY A 109 -3.36 14.04 -12.20
N SER A 110 -3.67 14.81 -11.15
CA SER A 110 -2.72 15.19 -10.10
C SER A 110 -2.19 13.98 -9.31
N LEU A 111 -3.03 12.99 -9.04
CA LEU A 111 -2.63 11.77 -8.34
C LEU A 111 -1.78 10.84 -9.22
N GLU A 112 -2.00 10.84 -10.54
CA GLU A 112 -1.27 10.03 -11.52
C GLU A 112 0.10 10.63 -11.85
N SER A 113 0.17 11.95 -12.05
CA SER A 113 1.44 12.63 -12.37
C SER A 113 2.36 12.76 -11.15
N GLY A 114 1.79 12.77 -9.94
CA GLY A 114 2.51 13.09 -8.72
C GLY A 114 2.86 14.59 -8.59
N GLU A 115 2.41 15.42 -9.53
CA GLU A 115 2.70 16.86 -9.58
C GLU A 115 1.70 17.64 -8.74
N VAL A 116 1.88 17.58 -7.41
CA VAL A 116 1.06 18.33 -6.45
C VAL A 116 1.94 19.27 -5.63
N GLU A 117 1.51 20.52 -5.50
CA GLU A 117 2.19 21.52 -4.68
C GLU A 117 1.97 21.22 -3.18
N LEU A 118 2.85 20.40 -2.61
CA LEU A 118 2.73 19.91 -1.22
C LEU A 118 2.71 21.00 -0.17
N GLU A 119 3.30 22.16 -0.47
CA GLU A 119 3.39 23.33 0.41
C GLU A 119 2.04 24.03 0.56
N GLU A 120 1.14 23.87 -0.42
CA GLU A 120 -0.22 24.43 -0.39
C GLU A 120 -1.23 23.50 0.30
N LEU A 121 -0.85 22.23 0.54
CA LEU A 121 -1.71 21.25 1.18
C LEU A 121 -1.66 21.36 2.72
N PRO A 122 -2.79 21.12 3.41
CA PRO A 122 -2.77 20.86 4.85
C PRO A 122 -1.78 19.74 5.20
N GLU A 123 -1.08 19.87 6.32
CA GLU A 123 0.00 18.93 6.71
C GLU A 123 -0.42 17.45 6.68
N ALA A 124 -1.63 17.14 7.14
CA ALA A 124 -2.18 15.78 7.09
C ALA A 124 -2.37 15.27 5.66
N GLN A 125 -2.82 16.13 4.75
CA GLN A 125 -3.03 15.79 3.34
C GLN A 125 -1.70 15.66 2.60
N SER A 126 -0.75 16.56 2.87
CA SER A 126 0.63 16.50 2.34
C SER A 126 1.32 15.19 2.72
N ARG A 127 1.24 14.79 3.99
CA ARG A 127 1.78 13.51 4.49
C ARG A 127 1.10 12.30 3.84
N ALA A 128 -0.23 12.32 3.72
CA ALA A 128 -0.98 11.25 3.09
C ALA A 128 -0.65 11.12 1.60
N PHE A 129 -0.44 12.23 0.90
CA PHE A 129 -0.02 12.23 -0.50
C PHE A 129 1.41 11.70 -0.66
N ALA A 130 2.36 12.15 0.17
CA ALA A 130 3.72 11.63 0.16
C ALA A 130 3.75 10.11 0.44
N ALA A 131 2.93 9.62 1.37
CA ALA A 131 2.77 8.18 1.61
C ALA A 131 2.15 7.46 0.41
N TYR A 132 1.15 8.06 -0.24
CA TYR A 132 0.53 7.52 -1.45
C TYR A 132 1.54 7.36 -2.60
N VAL A 133 2.38 8.37 -2.85
CA VAL A 133 3.45 8.33 -3.87
C VAL A 133 4.52 7.32 -3.48
N PHE A 134 4.96 7.29 -2.22
CA PHE A 134 5.92 6.31 -1.73
C PHE A 134 5.47 4.87 -2.01
N LEU A 135 4.20 4.55 -1.71
CA LEU A 135 3.63 3.23 -1.99
C LEU A 135 3.58 2.95 -3.50
N ALA A 136 3.27 3.96 -4.34
CA ALA A 136 3.29 3.81 -5.79
C ALA A 136 4.69 3.45 -6.29
N THR A 137 5.73 4.14 -5.81
CA THR A 137 7.13 3.85 -6.16
C THR A 137 7.54 2.45 -5.71
N LEU A 138 7.12 1.98 -4.53
CA LEU A 138 7.36 0.59 -4.13
C LEU A 138 6.71 -0.41 -5.10
N GLN A 139 5.49 -0.14 -5.57
CA GLN A 139 4.82 -1.01 -6.54
C GLN A 139 5.57 -1.05 -7.87
N GLU A 140 6.04 0.10 -8.37
CA GLU A 140 6.85 0.18 -9.59
C GLU A 140 8.14 -0.64 -9.47
N VAL A 141 8.85 -0.53 -8.34
CA VAL A 141 10.08 -1.31 -8.07
C VAL A 141 9.79 -2.81 -8.07
N ILE A 142 8.66 -3.24 -7.48
CA ILE A 142 8.25 -4.65 -7.51
C ILE A 142 7.98 -5.10 -8.94
N ILE A 143 7.20 -4.33 -9.70
CA ILE A 143 6.83 -4.70 -11.07
C ILE A 143 8.08 -4.80 -11.95
N GLN A 144 8.96 -3.78 -11.94
CA GLN A 144 10.15 -3.72 -12.81
C GLN A 144 11.20 -4.79 -12.49
N HIS A 145 11.28 -5.24 -11.23
CA HIS A 145 12.40 -6.09 -10.81
C HIS A 145 12.00 -7.50 -10.37
N LEU A 146 10.73 -7.71 -10.03
CA LEU A 146 10.23 -8.97 -9.48
C LEU A 146 9.07 -9.57 -10.29
N ASP A 147 8.45 -8.82 -11.22
CA ASP A 147 7.43 -9.39 -12.10
C ASP A 147 8.06 -10.41 -13.07
N PRO A 148 7.65 -11.68 -13.02
CA PRO A 148 8.14 -12.70 -13.94
C PRO A 148 7.64 -12.51 -15.38
N THR A 149 6.64 -11.66 -15.63
CA THR A 149 6.10 -11.40 -16.98
C THR A 149 6.91 -10.38 -17.79
N GLU A 150 7.82 -9.62 -17.16
CA GLU A 150 8.82 -8.80 -17.87
C GLU A 150 10.02 -9.63 -18.38
N MET A 151 9.92 -10.96 -18.32
CA MET A 151 10.90 -11.89 -18.89
C MET A 151 10.34 -12.61 -20.11
N ASP A 152 10.06 -11.86 -21.18
CA ASP A 152 10.00 -12.36 -22.56
C ASP A 152 10.69 -11.36 -23.52
#